data_AF-A0A1S2QRZ3-F1
#
_entry.id   AF-A0A1S2QRZ3-F1
#
_cell.length_a   1.000
_cell.length_b   1.000
_cell.length_c   1.000
_cell.angle_alpha   90.00
_cell.angle_beta   90.00
_cell.angle_gamma   90.00
#
_symmetry.space_group_name_H-M   'P 1'
#
loop_
_entity.id
_entity.type
_entity.pdbx_description
1 polymer ?
#
loop_
_entity_poly.entity_id
_entity_poly.type
_entity_poly.pdbx_seq_one_letter_code
_entity_poly.pdbx_strand_id
1 'polypeptide(L)'
;MLWGADSATKVDKAFLKCVKENYGKPAVFGRYLETKEGISLGLTQKEVDFLHGQGIKVIPIFNHFTDATVYKKGVSEAKEAITYAKKIEIPKGTAIFADIEPKFPVDDGFIRGWVDTLMKSVYKPGIYGVFTKDGSVTSAYKKAIGKDKDIQKHTIIWSSNPGPGITGKDSAPKFKPNAPDKVNVSIWQYGIDGKTCNIDTNLIQSDVLDELW
;
A
#
# COMPACT_ATOMS: atom_id res chain seq x y z
N MET A 1 5.41 15.05 7.16
CA MET A 1 4.91 14.47 5.90
C MET A 1 6.06 14.17 4.98
N LEU A 2 6.02 13.00 4.36
CA LEU A 2 7.00 12.59 3.37
C LEU A 2 6.32 12.38 2.03
N TRP A 3 7.05 12.67 0.95
CA TRP A 3 6.60 12.40 -0.40
C TRP A 3 7.17 11.07 -0.88
N GLY A 4 6.34 10.29 -1.55
CA GLY A 4 6.71 9.00 -2.11
C GLY A 4 6.00 8.75 -3.42
N ALA A 5 6.33 7.63 -4.04
CA ALA A 5 5.74 7.18 -5.28
C ALA A 5 5.40 5.70 -5.19
N ASP A 6 4.61 5.19 -6.13
CA ASP A 6 4.48 3.75 -6.36
C ASP A 6 4.42 3.48 -7.86
N SER A 7 4.67 2.23 -8.27
CA SER A 7 4.60 1.84 -9.68
C SER A 7 4.40 0.34 -9.82
N ALA A 8 3.64 -0.05 -10.85
CA ALA A 8 3.53 -1.42 -11.33
C ALA A 8 4.81 -1.94 -11.99
N THR A 9 5.73 -1.05 -12.38
CA THR A 9 6.97 -1.42 -13.10
C THR A 9 8.18 -1.46 -12.16
N LYS A 10 9.24 -2.17 -12.58
CA LYS A 10 10.50 -2.28 -11.85
C LYS A 10 11.20 -0.91 -11.76
N VAL A 11 11.70 -0.58 -10.59
CA VAL A 11 12.50 0.63 -10.35
C VAL A 11 13.98 0.33 -10.55
N ASP A 12 14.47 0.61 -11.75
CA ASP A 12 15.90 0.59 -12.04
C ASP A 12 16.53 2.01 -11.95
N LYS A 13 17.82 2.10 -12.27
CA LYS A 13 18.58 3.35 -12.24
C LYS A 13 18.01 4.42 -13.19
N ALA A 14 17.59 4.02 -14.39
CA ALA A 14 17.05 4.95 -15.39
C ALA A 14 15.67 5.45 -14.96
N PHE A 15 14.81 4.55 -14.48
CA PHE A 15 13.49 4.89 -13.99
C PHE A 15 13.56 5.80 -12.76
N LEU A 16 14.37 5.47 -11.76
CA LEU A 16 14.54 6.32 -10.58
C LEU A 16 15.14 7.69 -10.92
N LYS A 17 16.03 7.76 -11.92
CA LYS A 17 16.55 9.04 -12.42
C LYS A 17 15.43 9.88 -13.03
N CYS A 18 14.58 9.29 -13.88
CA CYS A 18 13.40 9.95 -14.44
C CYS A 18 12.53 10.54 -13.32
N VAL A 19 12.21 9.74 -12.29
CA VAL A 19 11.39 10.20 -11.16
C VAL A 19 12.06 11.38 -10.43
N LYS A 20 13.35 11.30 -10.12
CA LYS A 20 14.08 12.36 -9.41
C LYS A 20 14.12 13.68 -10.19
N GLU A 21 14.30 13.61 -11.50
CA GLU A 21 14.42 14.79 -12.36
C GLU A 21 13.08 15.47 -12.65
N ASN A 22 11.98 14.71 -12.70
CA ASN A 22 10.67 15.22 -13.12
C ASN A 22 9.67 15.42 -11.98
N TYR A 23 9.81 14.66 -10.89
CA TYR A 23 8.88 14.70 -9.76
C TYR A 23 9.58 14.98 -8.43
N GLY A 24 10.82 14.51 -8.27
CA GLY A 24 11.60 14.69 -7.05
C GLY A 24 12.02 13.35 -6.43
N LYS A 25 12.93 13.39 -5.45
CA LYS A 25 13.40 12.17 -4.78
C LYS A 25 12.34 11.65 -3.80
N PRO A 26 11.80 10.43 -4.00
CA PRO A 26 10.88 9.82 -3.05
C PRO A 26 11.61 9.40 -1.78
N ALA A 27 10.94 9.53 -0.64
CA ALA A 27 11.37 8.92 0.62
C ALA A 27 10.93 7.45 0.70
N VAL A 28 9.86 7.11 -0.01
CA VAL A 28 9.21 5.80 0.01
C VAL A 28 8.76 5.44 -1.42
N PHE A 29 8.90 4.17 -1.80
CA PHE A 29 8.45 3.64 -3.09
C PHE A 29 7.55 2.39 -2.90
N GLY A 30 6.29 2.45 -3.31
CA GLY A 30 5.38 1.31 -3.30
C GLY A 30 5.65 0.36 -4.45
N ARG A 31 5.77 -0.93 -4.14
CA ARG A 31 6.11 -1.98 -5.10
C ARG A 31 5.43 -3.31 -4.76
N TYR A 32 5.12 -4.08 -5.79
CA TYR A 32 4.37 -5.32 -5.69
C TYR A 32 5.25 -6.48 -5.23
N LEU A 33 4.75 -7.31 -4.33
CA LEU A 33 5.47 -8.46 -3.77
C LEU A 33 5.85 -9.50 -4.82
N GLU A 34 4.97 -9.72 -5.79
CA GLU A 34 5.13 -10.74 -6.82
C GLU A 34 4.55 -10.27 -8.16
N THR A 35 4.92 -10.95 -9.23
CA THR A 35 4.49 -10.63 -10.58
C THR A 35 3.06 -11.12 -10.81
N LYS A 36 2.19 -10.21 -11.24
CA LYS A 36 0.86 -10.50 -11.77
C LYS A 36 0.85 -10.17 -13.25
N GLU A 37 0.76 -11.20 -14.09
CA GLU A 37 0.92 -11.06 -15.54
C GLU A 37 0.00 -9.97 -16.13
N GLY A 38 0.59 -9.07 -16.92
CA GLY A 38 -0.11 -7.95 -17.54
C GLY A 38 -0.51 -6.82 -16.58
N ILE A 39 -0.25 -6.95 -15.27
CA ILE A 39 -0.67 -5.97 -14.25
C ILE A 39 0.52 -5.36 -13.52
N SER A 40 1.40 -6.17 -12.92
CA SER A 40 2.50 -5.68 -12.08
C SER A 40 3.72 -6.59 -12.13
N LEU A 41 4.90 -5.98 -12.04
CA LEU A 41 6.18 -6.68 -11.86
C LEU A 41 6.50 -6.78 -10.36
N GLY A 42 6.82 -8.00 -9.92
CA GLY A 42 7.20 -8.29 -8.54
C GLY A 42 8.57 -7.74 -8.15
N LEU A 43 8.73 -7.45 -6.86
CA LEU A 43 9.98 -7.04 -6.25
C LEU A 43 11.05 -8.12 -6.38
N THR A 44 12.30 -7.67 -6.53
CA THR A 44 13.47 -8.52 -6.43
C THR A 44 14.42 -7.97 -5.38
N GLN A 45 15.21 -8.83 -4.73
CA GLN A 45 16.20 -8.38 -3.74
C GLN A 45 17.13 -7.28 -4.31
N LYS A 46 17.56 -7.43 -5.57
CA LYS A 46 18.40 -6.43 -6.25
C LYS A 46 17.74 -5.06 -6.40
N GLU A 47 16.43 -5.03 -6.65
CA GLU A 47 15.66 -3.78 -6.72
C GLU A 47 15.55 -3.13 -5.34
N VAL A 48 15.33 -3.94 -4.31
CA VAL A 48 15.23 -3.48 -2.93
C VAL A 48 16.56 -2.91 -2.44
N ASP A 49 17.66 -3.66 -2.61
CA ASP A 49 19.01 -3.21 -2.26
C ASP A 49 19.36 -1.89 -2.97
N PHE A 50 18.93 -1.76 -4.23
CA PHE A 50 19.08 -0.52 -4.98
C PHE A 50 18.29 0.63 -4.34
N LEU A 51 17.00 0.45 -4.03
CA LEU A 51 16.17 1.48 -3.41
C LEU A 51 16.71 1.88 -2.02
N HIS A 52 17.06 0.92 -1.17
CA HIS A 52 17.65 1.17 0.14
C HIS A 52 19.01 1.87 0.05
N GLY A 53 19.85 1.48 -0.92
CA GLY A 53 21.10 2.17 -1.22
C GLY A 53 20.91 3.62 -1.68
N GLN A 54 19.70 4.01 -2.08
CA GLN A 54 19.31 5.39 -2.38
C GLN A 54 18.64 6.11 -1.20
N GLY A 55 18.50 5.44 -0.05
CA GLY A 55 17.79 5.94 1.14
C GLY A 55 16.28 6.01 0.94
N ILE A 56 15.72 5.09 0.16
CA ILE A 56 14.28 5.01 -0.17
C ILE A 56 13.72 3.75 0.48
N LYS A 57 12.69 3.90 1.33
CA LYS A 57 11.95 2.76 1.89
C LYS A 57 11.00 2.15 0.86
N VAL A 58 10.61 0.90 1.06
CA VAL A 58 9.68 0.16 0.20
C VAL A 58 8.36 -0.06 0.93
N ILE A 59 7.23 0.17 0.25
CA ILE A 59 5.90 -0.28 0.70
C ILE A 59 5.57 -1.57 -0.07
N PRO A 60 5.52 -2.74 0.57
CA PRO A 60 5.16 -3.99 -0.08
C PRO A 60 3.65 -4.10 -0.34
N ILE A 61 3.28 -4.35 -1.60
CA ILE A 61 1.88 -4.41 -2.06
C ILE A 61 1.55 -5.82 -2.52
N PHE A 62 0.39 -6.35 -2.10
CA PHE A 62 -0.11 -7.66 -2.52
C PHE A 62 -1.43 -7.52 -3.28
N ASN A 63 -1.44 -7.94 -4.55
CA ASN A 63 -2.56 -7.74 -5.49
C ASN A 63 -3.03 -9.02 -6.22
N HIS A 64 -2.73 -10.21 -5.69
CA HIS A 64 -3.02 -11.49 -6.37
C HIS A 64 -4.49 -11.95 -6.27
N PHE A 65 -5.38 -11.09 -5.77
CA PHE A 65 -6.82 -11.32 -5.71
C PHE A 65 -7.59 -10.26 -6.51
N THR A 66 -8.85 -10.57 -6.83
CA THR A 66 -9.83 -9.65 -7.46
C THR A 66 -11.17 -9.64 -6.74
N ASP A 67 -11.25 -10.37 -5.62
CA ASP A 67 -12.42 -10.47 -4.78
C ASP A 67 -11.93 -10.58 -3.33
N ALA A 68 -12.30 -9.59 -2.54
CA ALA A 68 -11.93 -9.42 -1.14
C ALA A 68 -13.11 -9.75 -0.23
N THR A 69 -13.81 -10.86 -0.48
CA THR A 69 -14.89 -11.36 0.37
C THR A 69 -14.52 -12.65 1.07
N VAL A 70 -15.24 -12.97 2.16
CA VAL A 70 -15.09 -14.19 2.96
C VAL A 70 -13.80 -14.25 3.79
N TYR A 71 -13.96 -14.59 5.07
CA TYR A 71 -12.86 -14.71 6.03
C TYR A 71 -11.77 -15.69 5.61
N LYS A 72 -12.15 -16.89 5.17
CA LYS A 72 -11.19 -17.92 4.75
C LYS A 72 -10.30 -17.45 3.59
N LYS A 73 -10.84 -16.61 2.70
CA LYS A 73 -10.08 -16.02 1.60
C LYS A 73 -9.09 -14.99 2.11
N GLY A 74 -9.52 -14.06 2.98
CA GLY A 74 -8.60 -13.11 3.62
C GLY A 74 -7.42 -13.82 4.32
N VAL A 75 -7.68 -14.97 4.95
CA VAL A 75 -6.64 -15.82 5.55
C VAL A 75 -5.70 -16.43 4.49
N SER A 76 -6.23 -16.96 3.38
CA SER A 76 -5.39 -17.57 2.33
C SER A 76 -4.52 -16.52 1.63
N GLU A 77 -5.10 -15.38 1.27
CA GLU A 77 -4.38 -14.26 0.63
C GLU A 77 -3.26 -13.73 1.54
N ALA A 78 -3.53 -13.54 2.83
CA ALA A 78 -2.50 -13.10 3.78
C ALA A 78 -1.37 -14.13 3.93
N LYS A 79 -1.67 -15.43 3.96
CA LYS A 79 -0.64 -16.49 3.99
C LYS A 79 0.22 -16.50 2.74
N GLU A 80 -0.38 -16.28 1.58
CA GLU A 80 0.35 -16.16 0.32
C GLU A 80 1.26 -14.93 0.32
N ALA A 81 0.75 -13.76 0.72
CA ALA A 81 1.54 -12.54 0.88
C ALA A 81 2.73 -12.72 1.84
N ILE A 82 2.51 -13.39 2.99
CA ILE A 82 3.57 -13.74 3.96
C ILE A 82 4.63 -14.66 3.32
N THR A 83 4.22 -15.59 2.46
CA THR A 83 5.12 -16.52 1.77
C THR A 83 6.04 -15.77 0.80
N TYR A 84 5.48 -14.87 0.00
CA TYR A 84 6.29 -14.02 -0.89
C TYR A 84 7.20 -13.06 -0.11
N ALA A 85 6.68 -12.43 0.95
CA ALA A 85 7.49 -11.56 1.81
C ALA A 85 8.70 -12.30 2.41
N LYS A 86 8.53 -13.54 2.87
CA LYS A 86 9.65 -14.34 3.38
C LYS A 86 10.65 -14.72 2.29
N LYS A 87 10.20 -15.00 1.07
CA LYS A 87 11.05 -15.38 -0.07
C LYS A 87 12.03 -14.26 -0.46
N ILE A 88 11.62 -13.00 -0.30
CA ILE A 88 12.47 -11.82 -0.52
C ILE A 88 12.96 -11.19 0.79
N GLU A 89 12.95 -11.97 1.88
CA GLU A 89 13.57 -11.60 3.17
C GLU A 89 13.08 -10.25 3.75
N ILE A 90 11.80 -9.93 3.57
CA ILE A 90 11.22 -8.73 4.19
C ILE A 90 11.43 -8.79 5.73
N PRO A 91 11.93 -7.71 6.35
CA PRO A 91 12.13 -7.64 7.79
C PRO A 91 10.85 -7.86 8.59
N LYS A 92 11.02 -8.40 9.79
CA LYS A 92 9.95 -8.48 10.78
C LYS A 92 9.50 -7.06 11.15
N GLY A 93 8.21 -6.89 11.39
CA GLY A 93 7.59 -5.60 11.70
C GLY A 93 7.15 -4.81 10.48
N THR A 94 7.55 -5.21 9.26
CA THR A 94 7.10 -4.55 8.03
C THR A 94 5.63 -4.82 7.75
N ALA A 95 4.91 -3.77 7.34
CA ALA A 95 3.53 -3.84 6.89
C ALA A 95 3.42 -4.36 5.44
N ILE A 96 2.43 -5.20 5.20
CA ILE A 96 2.08 -5.70 3.86
C ILE A 96 0.69 -5.19 3.52
N PHE A 97 0.55 -4.54 2.36
CA PHE A 97 -0.70 -3.89 1.96
C PHE A 97 -1.51 -4.78 1.02
N ALA A 98 -2.74 -5.13 1.42
CA ALA A 98 -3.72 -5.70 0.51
C ALA A 98 -4.21 -4.62 -0.46
N ASP A 99 -4.09 -4.87 -1.75
CA ASP A 99 -4.53 -3.99 -2.84
C ASP A 99 -6.01 -4.23 -3.18
N ILE A 100 -6.91 -3.46 -2.58
CA ILE A 100 -8.36 -3.57 -2.79
C ILE A 100 -8.82 -2.50 -3.79
N GLU A 101 -8.82 -2.87 -5.06
CA GLU A 101 -9.23 -2.01 -6.17
C GLU A 101 -10.72 -1.59 -6.08
N PRO A 102 -11.11 -0.43 -6.63
CA PRO A 102 -12.46 0.15 -6.44
C PRO A 102 -13.64 -0.73 -6.84
N LYS A 103 -13.42 -1.68 -7.76
CA LYS A 103 -14.46 -2.57 -8.30
C LYS A 103 -14.46 -3.96 -7.65
N PHE A 104 -13.51 -4.27 -6.78
CA PHE A 104 -13.48 -5.57 -6.13
C PHE A 104 -14.63 -5.68 -5.12
N PRO A 105 -15.38 -6.79 -5.11
CA PRO A 105 -16.29 -7.06 -4.00
C PRO A 105 -15.47 -7.17 -2.72
N VAL A 106 -15.95 -6.57 -1.63
CA VAL A 106 -15.25 -6.57 -0.34
C VAL A 106 -16.24 -6.68 0.82
N ASP A 107 -15.89 -7.50 1.82
CA ASP A 107 -16.67 -7.66 3.06
C ASP A 107 -15.79 -7.61 4.33
N ASP A 108 -16.44 -7.52 5.49
CA ASP A 108 -15.72 -7.51 6.77
C ASP A 108 -15.02 -8.83 7.08
N GLY A 109 -15.48 -9.93 6.49
CA GLY A 109 -14.89 -11.25 6.66
C GLY A 109 -13.46 -11.26 6.14
N PHE A 110 -13.25 -10.84 4.90
CA PHE A 110 -11.93 -10.76 4.29
C PHE A 110 -11.00 -9.83 5.07
N ILE A 111 -11.47 -8.62 5.42
CA ILE A 111 -10.66 -7.65 6.18
C ILE A 111 -10.16 -8.29 7.49
N ARG A 112 -11.05 -8.98 8.23
CA ARG A 112 -10.66 -9.71 9.44
C ARG A 112 -9.69 -10.85 9.13
N GLY A 113 -9.95 -11.65 8.09
CA GLY A 113 -9.08 -12.76 7.71
C GLY A 113 -7.66 -12.31 7.38
N TRP A 114 -7.52 -11.20 6.64
CA TRP A 114 -6.25 -10.58 6.29
C TRP A 114 -5.51 -10.08 7.54
N VAL A 115 -6.20 -9.27 8.35
CA VAL A 115 -5.63 -8.61 9.53
C VAL A 115 -5.24 -9.63 10.62
N ASP A 116 -6.14 -10.54 10.98
CA ASP A 116 -5.89 -11.58 11.99
C ASP A 116 -4.67 -12.43 11.64
N THR A 117 -4.51 -12.74 10.35
CA THR A 117 -3.42 -13.59 9.87
C THR A 117 -2.08 -12.87 9.94
N LEU A 118 -2.02 -11.61 9.52
CA LEU A 118 -0.80 -10.80 9.60
C LEU A 118 -0.43 -10.50 11.05
N MET A 119 -1.39 -10.15 11.91
CA MET A 119 -1.15 -9.90 13.34
C MET A 119 -0.60 -11.12 14.09
N LYS A 120 -0.95 -12.34 13.66
CA LYS A 120 -0.39 -13.60 14.21
C LYS A 120 0.96 -13.98 13.59
N SER A 121 1.44 -13.21 12.61
CA SER A 121 2.72 -13.41 11.94
C SER A 121 3.79 -12.44 12.48
N VAL A 122 4.92 -12.35 11.79
CA VAL A 122 5.97 -11.36 12.08
C VAL A 122 5.76 -10.03 11.37
N TYR A 123 4.74 -9.90 10.53
CA TYR A 123 4.45 -8.71 9.71
C TYR A 123 3.25 -7.91 10.28
N LYS A 124 3.00 -6.74 9.71
CA LYS A 124 1.87 -5.87 10.07
C LYS A 124 0.84 -5.80 8.94
N PRO A 125 -0.45 -5.60 9.26
CA PRO A 125 -1.47 -5.43 8.24
C PRO A 125 -1.50 -4.00 7.69
N GLY A 126 -1.45 -3.88 6.37
CA GLY A 126 -1.80 -2.68 5.63
C GLY A 126 -2.99 -2.95 4.70
N ILE A 127 -3.76 -1.91 4.38
CA ILE A 127 -4.86 -1.98 3.41
C ILE A 127 -4.81 -0.75 2.51
N TYR A 128 -4.75 -0.98 1.21
CA TYR A 128 -4.94 0.03 0.18
C TYR A 128 -6.39 -0.01 -0.34
N GLY A 129 -6.97 1.17 -0.60
CA GLY A 129 -8.24 1.26 -1.31
C GLY A 129 -8.89 2.65 -1.32
N VAL A 130 -10.05 2.75 -1.97
CA VAL A 130 -10.84 3.99 -2.06
C VAL A 130 -11.71 4.17 -0.80
N PHE A 131 -11.10 4.69 0.26
CA PHE A 131 -11.82 5.00 1.49
C PHE A 131 -12.65 6.29 1.37
N THR A 132 -13.91 6.18 0.98
CA THR A 132 -14.90 7.28 0.97
C THR A 132 -16.03 7.03 1.97
N LYS A 133 -16.90 8.02 2.22
CA LYS A 133 -18.06 7.87 3.12
C LYS A 133 -18.93 6.65 2.76
N ASP A 134 -19.18 6.46 1.47
CA ASP A 134 -20.10 5.45 0.93
C ASP A 134 -19.36 4.28 0.24
N GLY A 135 -18.04 4.20 0.40
CA GLY A 135 -17.20 3.18 -0.22
C GLY A 135 -17.43 1.78 0.37
N SER A 136 -17.36 0.76 -0.49
CA SER A 136 -17.47 -0.65 -0.08
C SER A 136 -16.36 -1.05 0.89
N VAL A 137 -15.10 -0.70 0.59
CA VAL A 137 -13.95 -0.96 1.46
C VAL A 137 -14.08 -0.26 2.81
N THR A 138 -14.55 0.99 2.84
CA THR A 138 -14.87 1.70 4.08
C THR A 138 -15.91 0.96 4.90
N SER A 139 -17.00 0.54 4.26
CA SER A 139 -18.10 -0.15 4.93
C SER A 139 -17.66 -1.50 5.51
N ALA A 140 -16.88 -2.27 4.74
CA ALA A 140 -16.27 -3.53 5.18
C ALA A 140 -15.31 -3.33 6.36
N TYR A 141 -14.41 -2.35 6.26
CA TYR A 141 -13.46 -2.02 7.32
C TYR A 141 -14.18 -1.54 8.60
N LYS A 142 -15.18 -0.66 8.48
CA LYS A 142 -15.96 -0.18 9.63
C LYS A 142 -16.74 -1.31 10.33
N LYS A 143 -17.27 -2.27 9.57
CA LYS A 143 -17.87 -3.48 10.14
C LYS A 143 -16.84 -4.36 10.84
N ALA A 144 -15.64 -4.49 10.28
CA ALA A 144 -14.55 -5.25 10.88
C ALA A 144 -14.11 -4.63 12.21
N ILE A 145 -13.82 -3.32 12.26
CA ILE A 145 -13.44 -2.62 13.51
C ILE A 145 -14.57 -2.60 14.56
N GLY A 146 -15.83 -2.71 14.13
CA GLY A 146 -16.97 -2.85 15.02
C GLY A 146 -17.04 -4.22 15.71
N LYS A 147 -16.44 -5.25 15.10
CA LYS A 147 -16.33 -6.60 15.66
C LYS A 147 -15.04 -6.80 16.47
N ASP A 148 -13.96 -6.17 16.05
CA ASP A 148 -12.66 -6.22 16.72
C ASP A 148 -11.92 -4.89 16.59
N LYS A 149 -11.73 -4.21 17.72
CA LYS A 149 -11.06 -2.90 17.76
C LYS A 149 -9.56 -2.97 17.51
N ASP A 150 -8.93 -4.14 17.66
CA ASP A 150 -7.50 -4.29 17.43
C ASP A 150 -7.16 -4.13 15.94
N ILE A 151 -8.11 -4.42 15.05
CA ILE A 151 -8.00 -4.12 13.62
C ILE A 151 -7.71 -2.65 13.38
N GLN A 152 -8.37 -1.75 14.12
CA GLN A 152 -8.13 -0.31 13.98
C GLN A 152 -6.75 0.10 14.48
N LYS A 153 -6.26 -0.54 15.54
CA LYS A 153 -4.99 -0.19 16.19
C LYS A 153 -3.78 -0.64 15.39
N HIS A 154 -3.90 -1.75 14.65
CA HIS A 154 -2.76 -2.40 14.01
C HIS A 154 -2.74 -2.27 12.49
N THR A 155 -3.81 -1.78 11.86
CA THR A 155 -3.89 -1.68 10.41
C THR A 155 -3.47 -0.30 9.93
N ILE A 156 -2.47 -0.25 9.05
CA ILE A 156 -2.13 0.99 8.32
C ILE A 156 -3.07 1.15 7.14
N ILE A 157 -3.72 2.31 7.06
CA ILE A 157 -4.61 2.63 5.94
C ILE A 157 -3.89 3.49 4.90
N TRP A 158 -3.88 2.99 3.67
CA TRP A 158 -3.47 3.70 2.47
C TRP A 158 -4.71 4.02 1.63
N SER A 159 -5.08 5.30 1.54
CA SER A 159 -6.24 5.73 0.76
C SER A 159 -5.83 6.31 -0.59
N SER A 160 -6.59 6.04 -1.65
CA SER A 160 -6.51 6.73 -2.95
C SER A 160 -7.55 7.84 -3.13
N ASN A 161 -8.07 8.40 -2.02
CA ASN A 161 -9.13 9.41 -2.05
C ASN A 161 -8.83 10.64 -1.17
N PRO A 162 -9.04 11.88 -1.67
CA PRO A 162 -9.37 12.23 -3.06
C PRO A 162 -8.14 12.14 -3.97
N GLY A 163 -8.33 12.15 -5.29
CA GLY A 163 -7.24 12.24 -6.27
C GLY A 163 -7.19 13.62 -6.94
N PRO A 164 -6.63 14.67 -6.30
CA PRO A 164 -6.52 16.00 -6.92
C PRO A 164 -5.61 16.03 -8.16
N GLY A 165 -4.78 15.00 -8.36
CA GLY A 165 -3.95 14.86 -9.54
C GLY A 165 -2.47 14.78 -9.21
N ILE A 166 -1.71 14.22 -10.14
CA ILE A 166 -0.28 13.98 -9.99
C ILE A 166 0.53 15.27 -9.97
N THR A 167 1.44 15.40 -9.01
CA THR A 167 2.38 16.52 -8.93
C THR A 167 3.74 16.05 -8.41
N GLY A 168 4.79 16.81 -8.70
CA GLY A 168 6.09 16.61 -8.06
C GLY A 168 6.07 16.98 -6.57
N LYS A 169 7.09 16.52 -5.84
CA LYS A 169 7.30 16.71 -4.40
C LYS A 169 7.08 18.15 -3.94
N ASP A 170 7.64 19.13 -4.65
CA ASP A 170 7.59 20.54 -4.23
C ASP A 170 6.23 21.20 -4.51
N SER A 171 5.37 20.54 -5.30
CA SER A 171 3.99 20.94 -5.58
C SER A 171 2.97 19.94 -5.03
N ALA A 172 3.38 19.07 -4.09
CA ALA A 172 2.48 18.11 -3.47
C ALA A 172 1.39 18.84 -2.66
N PRO A 173 0.14 18.35 -2.67
CA PRO A 173 -0.93 18.95 -1.89
C PRO A 173 -0.64 18.83 -0.39
N LYS A 174 -1.37 19.60 0.43
CA LYS A 174 -1.39 19.35 1.87
C LYS A 174 -2.04 17.99 2.13
N PHE A 175 -1.48 17.19 3.04
CA PHE A 175 -2.05 15.90 3.43
C PHE A 175 -3.49 16.06 3.95
N LYS A 176 -4.46 15.68 3.12
CA LYS A 176 -5.89 15.79 3.38
C LYS A 176 -6.65 14.63 2.70
N PRO A 177 -6.32 13.37 3.03
CA PRO A 177 -7.14 12.26 2.57
C PRO A 177 -8.57 12.45 3.06
N ASN A 178 -9.53 12.12 2.22
CA ASN A 178 -10.95 12.22 2.56
C ASN A 178 -11.43 10.84 2.97
N ALA A 179 -11.40 10.55 4.27
CA ALA A 179 -11.93 9.31 4.83
C ALA A 179 -12.92 9.63 5.95
N PRO A 180 -14.00 8.83 6.11
CA PRO A 180 -14.96 9.05 7.17
C PRO A 180 -14.38 8.72 8.56
N ASP A 181 -15.07 9.18 9.60
CA ASP A 181 -14.68 8.98 10.99
C ASP A 181 -14.27 7.53 11.30
N LYS A 182 -13.22 7.40 12.12
CA LYS A 182 -12.59 6.14 12.56
C LYS A 182 -11.73 5.44 11.51
N VAL A 183 -11.58 6.01 10.31
CA VAL A 183 -10.58 5.55 9.32
C VAL A 183 -9.36 6.48 9.39
N ASN A 184 -8.34 6.06 10.12
CA ASN A 184 -7.11 6.83 10.28
C ASN A 184 -6.18 6.54 9.09
N VAL A 185 -6.17 7.45 8.11
CA VAL A 185 -5.34 7.31 6.90
C VAL A 185 -3.92 7.79 7.19
N SER A 186 -2.94 6.91 7.01
CA SER A 186 -1.50 7.22 7.20
C SER A 186 -0.77 7.42 5.88
N ILE A 187 -1.26 6.83 4.78
CA ILE A 187 -0.70 6.98 3.45
C ILE A 187 -1.82 7.44 2.51
N TRP A 188 -1.54 8.43 1.68
CA TRP A 188 -2.50 8.96 0.73
C TRP A 188 -1.92 9.00 -0.69
N GLN A 189 -2.47 8.20 -1.60
CA GLN A 189 -2.24 8.33 -3.03
C GLN A 189 -3.13 9.45 -3.56
N TYR A 190 -2.52 10.56 -3.95
CA TYR A 190 -3.25 11.77 -4.35
C TYR A 190 -3.24 12.00 -5.87
N GLY A 191 -2.46 11.23 -6.61
CA GLY A 191 -2.34 11.35 -8.05
C GLY A 191 -1.87 10.04 -8.67
N ILE A 192 -2.35 9.78 -9.88
CA ILE A 192 -2.07 8.55 -10.63
C ILE A 192 -1.57 8.87 -12.04
N ASP A 193 -0.98 7.87 -12.71
CA ASP A 193 -0.66 7.88 -14.15
C ASP A 193 0.28 9.02 -14.60
N GLY A 194 1.43 9.14 -13.94
CA GLY A 194 2.49 10.06 -14.33
C GLY A 194 2.89 9.90 -15.80
N LYS A 195 2.72 10.96 -16.60
CA LYS A 195 2.96 10.89 -18.05
C LYS A 195 4.44 10.79 -18.42
N THR A 196 5.32 11.41 -17.65
CA THR A 196 6.77 11.40 -17.95
C THR A 196 7.44 10.12 -17.46
N CYS A 197 7.09 9.67 -16.25
CA CYS A 197 7.50 8.40 -15.68
C CYS A 197 6.25 7.78 -15.05
N ASN A 198 5.97 6.51 -15.37
CA ASN A 198 4.73 5.84 -14.97
C ASN A 198 4.72 5.52 -13.47
N ILE A 199 4.41 6.52 -12.67
CA ILE A 199 4.29 6.47 -11.22
C ILE A 199 2.94 7.05 -10.78
N ASP A 200 2.53 6.62 -9.60
CA ASP A 200 1.53 7.29 -8.78
C ASP A 200 2.24 8.04 -7.64
N THR A 201 1.60 9.09 -7.12
CA THR A 201 2.22 9.98 -6.13
C THR A 201 1.51 9.93 -4.79
N ASN A 202 2.32 9.84 -3.74
CA ASN A 202 1.87 9.56 -2.39
C ASN A 202 2.40 10.56 -1.36
N LEU A 203 1.61 10.78 -0.32
CA LEU A 203 2.03 11.43 0.91
C LEU A 203 1.93 10.46 2.08
N ILE A 204 3.00 10.38 2.87
CA ILE A 204 3.19 9.39 3.94
C ILE A 204 3.39 10.12 5.27
N GLN A 205 2.57 9.79 6.27
CA GLN A 205 2.80 10.24 7.64
C GLN A 205 4.08 9.60 8.18
N SER A 206 4.90 10.37 8.91
CA SER A 206 6.23 9.90 9.32
C SER A 206 6.20 8.82 10.39
N ASP A 207 5.09 8.69 11.12
CA ASP A 207 4.89 7.73 12.20
C ASP A 207 4.80 6.28 11.72
N VAL A 208 4.40 6.04 10.47
CA VAL A 208 4.35 4.68 9.89
C VAL A 208 5.65 4.24 9.24
N LEU A 209 6.67 5.10 9.17
CA LEU A 209 7.92 4.77 8.47
C LEU A 209 8.64 3.56 9.05
N ASP A 210 8.61 3.37 10.36
CA ASP A 210 9.28 2.25 11.02
C ASP A 210 8.62 0.90 10.70
N GLU A 211 7.39 0.93 10.18
CA GLU A 211 6.65 -0.24 9.70
C GLU A 211 6.82 -0.45 8.18
N LEU A 212 7.62 0.37 7.50
CA LEU A 212 7.98 0.21 6.09
C LEU A 212 9.40 -0.35 5.93
N TRP A 213 9.64 -1.06 4.82
CA TRP A 213 10.90 -1.77 4.55
C TRP A 213 12.04 -0.82 4.20
#